data_AF-A0A651HVY7-F1
#
_entry.id   AF-A0A651HVY7-F1
#
_cell.length_a   1.000
_cell.length_b   1.000
_cell.length_c   1.000
_cell.angle_alpha   90.00
_cell.angle_beta   90.00
_cell.angle_gamma   90.00
#
_symmetry.space_group_name_H-M   'P 1'
#
loop_
_entity.id
_entity.type
_entity.pdbx_description
1 polymer ?
#
loop_
_entity_poly.entity_id
_entity_poly.type
_entity_poly.pdbx_seq_one_letter_code
_entity_poly.pdbx_strand_id
1 'polypeptide(L)'
;QVVHMDLYRLRDPEELWELGWEELGQGPEIVLVEWPERAGEHLPGDRWDIHLASPEPGSVERLVQVHRVGTPPHLPGFPVRLESHT
;
A
#
# COMPACT_ATOMS: atom_id res chain seq x y z
N GLN A 1 -8.11 -13.18 2.03
CA GLN A 1 -8.93 -12.37 1.09
C GLN A 1 -8.12 -11.14 0.69
N VAL A 2 -8.34 -10.55 -0.48
CA VAL A 2 -7.71 -9.28 -0.87
C VAL A 2 -8.81 -8.23 -1.01
N VAL A 3 -8.62 -7.08 -0.39
CA VAL A 3 -9.48 -5.90 -0.52
C VAL A 3 -8.66 -4.82 -1.22
N HIS A 4 -9.24 -4.15 -2.20
CA HIS A 4 -8.60 -3.05 -2.91
C HIS A 4 -9.36 -1.76 -2.66
N MET A 5 -8.63 -0.70 -2.32
CA MET A 5 -9.16 0.63 -2.10
C MET A 5 -8.37 1.61 -2.96
N ASP A 6 -9.07 2.34 -3.83
CA ASP A 6 -8.50 3.46 -4.58
C ASP A 6 -8.99 4.76 -3.97
N LEU A 7 -8.09 5.47 -3.31
CA LEU A 7 -8.42 6.72 -2.62
C LEU A 7 -8.37 7.92 -3.56
N TYR A 8 -8.21 7.77 -4.88
CA TYR A 8 -7.97 8.87 -5.81
C TYR A 8 -8.97 10.04 -5.71
N ARG A 9 -10.22 9.77 -5.34
CA ARG A 9 -11.28 10.80 -5.26
C ARG A 9 -11.51 11.33 -3.85
N LEU A 10 -10.85 10.77 -2.85
CA LEU A 10 -10.94 11.22 -1.47
C LEU A 10 -10.42 12.66 -1.38
N ARG A 11 -11.24 13.54 -0.81
CA ARG A 11 -10.90 14.96 -0.65
C ARG A 11 -10.50 15.29 0.78
N ASP A 12 -11.02 14.53 1.72
CA ASP A 12 -10.76 14.66 3.14
C ASP A 12 -10.44 13.27 3.72
N PRO A 13 -9.33 13.09 4.48
CA PRO A 13 -9.04 11.83 5.15
C PRO A 13 -10.22 11.26 5.96
N GLU A 14 -11.12 12.08 6.50
CA GLU A 14 -12.28 11.60 7.27
C GLU A 14 -13.33 10.87 6.41
N GLU A 15 -13.38 11.09 5.09
CA GLU A 15 -14.27 10.36 4.17
C GLU A 15 -13.93 8.85 4.13
N LEU A 16 -12.75 8.46 4.62
CA LEU A 16 -12.28 7.08 4.66
C LEU A 16 -13.18 6.18 5.53
N TRP A 17 -13.78 6.73 6.59
CA TRP A 17 -14.70 6.00 7.47
C TRP A 17 -15.96 5.55 6.74
N GLU A 18 -16.46 6.35 5.79
CA GLU A 18 -17.62 5.99 4.97
C GLU A 18 -17.34 4.82 4.03
N LEU A 19 -16.06 4.50 3.79
CA LEU A 19 -15.59 3.37 2.99
C LEU A 19 -15.38 2.09 3.80
N GLY A 20 -15.72 2.09 5.10
CA GLY A 20 -15.57 0.93 5.99
C GLY A 20 -14.14 0.71 6.49
N TRP A 21 -13.31 1.76 6.50
CA TRP A 21 -11.89 1.66 6.86
C TRP A 21 -11.61 1.04 8.23
N GLU A 22 -12.45 1.32 9.22
CA GLU A 22 -12.25 0.81 10.60
C GLU A 22 -12.35 -0.73 10.69
N GLU A 23 -13.08 -1.34 9.76
CA GLU A 23 -13.28 -2.79 9.72
C GLU A 23 -12.20 -3.51 8.92
N LEU A 24 -11.44 -2.77 8.09
CA LEU A 24 -10.43 -3.29 7.19
C LEU A 24 -9.06 -3.43 7.88
N GLY A 25 -8.39 -4.56 7.62
CA GLY A 25 -7.02 -4.80 8.12
C GLY A 25 -6.97 -5.33 9.55
N GLN A 26 -8.13 -5.58 10.17
CA GLN A 26 -8.23 -6.24 11.48
C GLN A 26 -8.36 -7.78 11.35
N GLY A 27 -8.66 -8.28 10.14
CA GLY A 27 -8.79 -9.71 9.85
C GLY A 27 -7.61 -10.28 9.03
N PRO A 28 -7.75 -11.52 8.51
CA PRO A 28 -6.73 -12.18 7.69
C PRO A 28 -6.65 -11.65 6.25
N GLU A 29 -7.39 -10.59 5.91
CA GLU A 29 -7.34 -9.94 4.61
C GLU A 29 -6.06 -9.13 4.39
N ILE A 30 -5.67 -9.01 3.12
CA ILE A 30 -4.67 -8.06 2.66
C ILE A 30 -5.43 -6.89 2.05
N VAL A 31 -5.21 -5.68 2.57
CA VAL A 31 -5.79 -4.45 2.02
C VAL A 31 -4.73 -3.76 1.17
N LEU A 32 -5.02 -3.57 -0.11
CA LEU A 32 -4.20 -2.83 -1.06
C LEU A 32 -4.78 -1.44 -1.24
N VAL A 33 -4.02 -0.40 -0.91
CA VAL A 33 -4.48 0.98 -0.94
C VAL A 33 -3.70 1.76 -1.99
N GLU A 34 -4.39 2.27 -3.01
CA GLU A 34 -3.84 3.22 -3.97
C GLU A 34 -4.06 4.65 -3.49
N TRP A 35 -3.06 5.51 -3.75
CA TRP A 35 -2.99 6.89 -3.23
C TRP A 35 -3.10 6.96 -1.70
N PRO A 36 -2.33 6.16 -0.94
CA PRO A 36 -2.45 6.06 0.51
C PRO A 36 -2.23 7.39 1.23
N GLU A 37 -1.49 8.33 0.65
CA GLU A 37 -1.28 9.68 1.20
C GLU A 37 -2.59 10.44 1.46
N ARG A 38 -3.67 10.10 0.76
CA ARG A 38 -4.99 10.72 0.98
C ARG A 38 -5.66 10.27 2.26
N ALA A 39 -5.27 9.13 2.84
CA ALA A 39 -5.74 8.71 4.15
C ALA A 39 -5.07 9.46 5.30
N GLY A 40 -4.03 10.27 5.03
CA GLY A 40 -3.37 11.10 6.05
C GLY A 40 -2.91 10.31 7.27
N GLU A 41 -3.31 10.77 8.46
CA GLU A 41 -2.96 10.14 9.74
C GLU A 41 -3.73 8.84 10.01
N HIS A 42 -4.73 8.51 9.19
CA HIS A 42 -5.55 7.30 9.36
C HIS A 42 -4.91 6.02 8.83
N LEU A 43 -3.75 6.13 8.15
CA LEU A 43 -2.98 4.95 7.76
C LEU A 43 -2.48 4.18 9.00
N PRO A 44 -2.52 2.84 8.99
CA PRO A 44 -2.01 2.06 10.10
C PRO A 44 -0.49 2.27 10.28
N GLY A 45 -0.04 2.31 11.54
CA GLY A 45 1.38 2.43 11.88
C GLY A 45 2.22 1.23 11.45
N ASP A 46 1.60 0.06 11.34
CA ASP A 46 2.21 -1.18 10.86
C ASP A 46 1.71 -1.49 9.45
N ARG A 47 2.55 -1.27 8.44
CA ARG A 47 2.20 -1.50 7.03
C ARG A 47 3.41 -1.69 6.12
N TRP A 48 3.13 -2.10 4.88
CA TRP A 48 4.09 -2.13 3.79
C TRP A 48 3.78 -1.00 2.81
N ASP A 49 4.75 -0.10 2.62
CA ASP A 49 4.68 0.95 1.61
C ASP A 49 5.34 0.44 0.33
N ILE A 50 4.62 0.47 -0.79
CA ILE A 50 5.10 0.02 -2.10
C ILE A 50 5.11 1.23 -3.02
N HIS A 51 6.29 1.60 -3.51
CA HIS A 51 6.48 2.69 -4.46
C HIS A 51 6.86 2.14 -5.82
N LEU A 52 6.17 2.59 -6.86
CA LEU A 52 6.47 2.28 -8.24
C LEU A 52 7.01 3.54 -8.91
N ALA A 53 8.28 3.53 -9.32
CA ALA A 53 8.85 4.65 -10.05
C ALA A 53 8.28 4.71 -11.48
N SER A 54 8.20 5.92 -12.04
CA SER A 54 7.89 6.07 -13.47
C SER A 54 8.95 5.36 -14.33
N PRO A 55 8.57 4.78 -15.47
CA PRO A 55 9.54 4.12 -16.35
C PRO A 55 10.50 5.15 -16.95
N GLU A 56 11.67 4.67 -17.31
CA GLU A 56 12.54 5.40 -18.22
C GLU A 56 11.86 5.55 -19.60
N PRO A 57 12.11 6.64 -20.34
CA PRO A 57 11.56 6.84 -21.67
C PRO A 57 11.85 5.64 -22.59
N GLY A 58 10.79 5.04 -23.15
CA GLY A 58 10.91 3.88 -24.04
C GLY A 58 10.95 2.52 -23.35
N SER A 59 10.97 2.46 -22.02
CA SER A 59 10.86 1.22 -21.24
C SER A 59 9.44 1.00 -20.69
N VAL A 60 9.06 -0.26 -20.51
CA VAL A 60 7.85 -0.67 -19.78
C VAL A 60 8.15 -1.16 -18.37
N GLU A 61 9.43 -1.33 -18.04
CA GLU A 61 9.87 -1.78 -16.72
C GLU A 61 9.66 -0.66 -15.68
N ARG A 62 9.48 -1.07 -14.42
CA ARG A 62 9.27 -0.18 -13.29
C ARG A 62 10.22 -0.61 -12.18
N LEU A 63 10.90 0.35 -11.57
CA LEU A 63 11.53 0.10 -10.29
C LEU A 63 10.42 0.02 -9.23
N VAL A 64 10.41 -1.08 -8.47
CA VAL A 64 9.51 -1.27 -7.33
C VAL A 64 10.34 -1.23 -6.06
N GLN A 65 10.01 -0.30 -5.18
CA GLN A 65 10.62 -0.21 -3.85
C GLN A 65 9.59 -0.63 -2.81
N VAL A 66 10.01 -1.46 -1.88
CA VAL A 66 9.15 -1.97 -0.79
C VAL A 66 9.77 -1.54 0.53
N HIS A 67 9.02 -0.79 1.30
CA HIS A 67 9.43 -0.26 2.59
C HIS A 67 8.53 -0.81 3.68
N ARG A 68 9.16 -1.26 4.77
CA ARG A 68 8.45 -1.68 5.98
C ARG A 68 8.26 -0.46 6.87
N VAL A 69 7.03 -0.17 7.28
CA VAL A 69 6.72 0.85 8.30
C VAL A 69 6.17 0.14 9.53
N GLY A 70 6.81 0.35 10.69
CA GLY A 70 6.47 -0.38 11.91
C GLY A 70 6.81 -1.86 11.82
N THR A 71 5.94 -2.71 12.35
CA THR A 71 6.09 -4.19 12.42
C THR A 71 4.93 -4.90 11.70
N PRO A 72 4.73 -4.69 10.40
CA PRO A 72 3.63 -5.30 9.67
C PRO A 72 3.78 -6.82 9.60
N PRO A 73 2.65 -7.55 9.50
CA PRO A 73 2.66 -8.98 9.23
C PRO A 73 3.50 -9.33 7.99
N HIS A 74 4.03 -10.54 7.97
CA HIS A 74 4.75 -11.04 6.81
C HIS A 74 3.78 -11.19 5.63
N LEU A 75 4.15 -10.67 4.45
CA LEU A 75 3.36 -10.85 3.24
C LEU A 75 3.45 -12.32 2.79
N PRO A 76 2.33 -13.06 2.70
CA PRO A 76 2.37 -14.47 2.29
C PRO A 76 2.80 -14.59 0.82
N GLY A 77 3.73 -15.50 0.55
CA GLY A 77 3.93 -16.06 -0.80
C GLY A 77 4.48 -15.12 -1.89
N PHE A 78 5.35 -14.17 -1.55
CA PHE A 78 6.07 -13.39 -2.56
C PHE A 78 7.28 -14.18 -3.10
N PRO A 79 7.36 -14.57 -4.39
CA PRO A 79 8.65 -14.77 -5.01
C PRO A 79 9.08 -13.44 -5.61
N VAL A 80 9.39 -12.43 -4.78
CA VAL A 80 10.19 -11.30 -5.26
C VAL A 80 11.63 -11.53 -4.82
N ARG A 81 12.51 -11.56 -5.82
CA ARG A 81 13.94 -11.42 -5.61
C ARG A 81 14.16 -9.94 -5.25
N LEU A 82 14.26 -9.65 -3.94
CA LEU A 82 14.67 -8.34 -3.46
C LEU A 82 16.18 -8.25 -3.69
N GLU A 83 16.60 -7.70 -4.83
CA GLU A 83 18.00 -7.40 -5.08
C GLU A 83 18.32 -6.03 -4.51
N SER A 84 18.75 -5.99 -3.24
CA SER A 84 19.30 -4.79 -2.62
C SER A 84 20.58 -4.38 -3.34
N HIS A 85 20.50 -3.30 -4.12
CA HIS A 85 21.69 -2.64 -4.66
C HIS A 85 22.26 -1.73 -3.57
N THR A 86 23.51 -2.01 -3.16
CA THR A 86 24.30 -1.20 -2.22
C THR A 86 24.88 0.02 -2.92
#